data_AF-A0A8I1NEI5-F1
#
_entry.id   AF-A0A8I1NEI5-F1
#
_cell.length_a   1.000
_cell.length_b   1.000
_cell.length_c   1.000
_cell.angle_alpha   90.00
_cell.angle_beta   90.00
_cell.angle_gamma   90.00
#
_symmetry.space_group_name_H-M   'P 1'
#
loop_
_entity.id
_entity.type
_entity.pdbx_description
1 polymer ?
#
loop_
_entity_poly.entity_id
_entity_poly.type
_entity_poly.pdbx_seq_one_letter_code
_entity_poly.pdbx_strand_id
1 'polypeptide(L)'
;MSLSETVTRDGIEFTAKGEGTWGELRFLVASDGSVVAEGMVGGPSSGHFSESVVMAPRLEAFIGSAQEFASRVWGLVDRSHDIRTLQVVVAIPDAQYKSYSEIEIGSSMSMAMSLPNLVVVPDPPLTVDRDQIGTSEITAMLVAEMKREFTDSGALQS
;
A
#
# COMPACT_ATOMS: atom_id res chain seq x y z
N MET A 1 -20.58 -2.54 5.63
CA MET A 1 -19.35 -3.14 5.07
C MET A 1 -19.73 -4.46 4.41
N SER A 2 -19.45 -4.62 3.12
CA SER A 2 -19.64 -5.89 2.40
C SER A 2 -18.29 -6.50 2.09
N LEU A 3 -18.16 -7.80 2.34
CA LEU A 3 -17.01 -8.61 1.95
C LEU A 3 -17.48 -9.62 0.89
N SER A 4 -16.73 -9.75 -0.19
CA SER A 4 -16.92 -10.80 -1.19
C SER A 4 -15.61 -11.52 -1.45
N GLU A 5 -15.70 -12.81 -1.72
CA GLU A 5 -14.56 -13.65 -2.10
C GLU A 5 -14.82 -14.30 -3.47
N THR A 6 -13.77 -14.39 -4.28
CA THR A 6 -13.81 -15.08 -5.57
C THR A 6 -12.59 -15.99 -5.68
N VAL A 7 -12.82 -17.26 -5.98
CA VAL A 7 -11.74 -18.21 -6.27
C VAL A 7 -11.48 -18.18 -7.76
N THR A 8 -10.26 -17.84 -8.15
CA THR A 8 -9.82 -17.79 -9.54
C THR A 8 -8.73 -18.84 -9.77
N ARG A 9 -8.22 -18.93 -11.00
CA ARG A 9 -7.04 -19.75 -11.30
C ARG A 9 -5.79 -19.21 -10.59
N ASP A 10 -5.73 -17.90 -10.40
CA ASP A 10 -4.53 -17.20 -9.94
C ASP A 10 -4.46 -17.14 -8.41
N GLY A 11 -5.60 -17.32 -7.70
CA GLY A 11 -5.65 -17.38 -6.25
C GLY A 11 -7.05 -17.18 -5.69
N ILE A 12 -7.11 -16.68 -4.46
CA ILE A 12 -8.36 -16.26 -3.81
C ILE A 12 -8.33 -14.74 -3.68
N GLU A 13 -9.29 -14.09 -4.33
CA GLU A 13 -9.48 -12.65 -4.29
C GLU A 13 -10.52 -12.30 -3.21
N PHE A 14 -10.18 -11.36 -2.34
CA PHE A 14 -11.06 -10.78 -1.35
C PHE A 14 -11.28 -9.31 -1.69
N THR A 15 -12.54 -8.88 -1.70
CA THR A 15 -12.92 -7.49 -1.93
C THR A 15 -13.75 -7.00 -0.75
N ALA A 16 -13.25 -5.96 -0.07
CA ALA A 16 -13.96 -5.32 1.03
C ALA A 16 -14.41 -3.90 0.61
N LYS A 17 -15.70 -3.62 0.79
CA LYS A 17 -16.30 -2.30 0.56
C LYS A 17 -16.84 -1.75 1.87
N GLY A 18 -16.19 -0.71 2.39
CA GLY A 18 -16.63 0.03 3.56
C GLY A 18 -17.55 1.21 3.18
N GLU A 19 -18.51 1.53 4.06
CA GLU A 19 -19.15 2.85 4.01
C GLU A 19 -18.21 3.84 4.72
N GLY A 20 -17.60 4.74 3.96
CA GLY A 20 -17.05 5.97 4.53
C GLY A 20 -15.53 6.14 4.66
N THR A 21 -14.67 5.18 4.33
CA THR A 21 -13.22 5.39 4.56
C THR A 21 -12.31 4.82 3.49
N TRP A 22 -12.48 5.27 2.24
CA TRP A 22 -11.43 5.21 1.20
C TRP A 22 -11.37 3.92 0.38
N GLY A 23 -12.40 3.74 -0.47
CA GLY A 23 -12.30 2.87 -1.63
C GLY A 23 -12.38 1.38 -1.35
N GLU A 24 -12.59 0.63 -2.42
CA GLU A 24 -12.53 -0.82 -2.44
C GLU A 24 -11.11 -1.28 -2.01
N LEU A 25 -11.02 -2.10 -0.97
CA LEU A 25 -9.79 -2.82 -0.65
C LEU A 25 -9.83 -4.17 -1.36
N ARG A 26 -8.75 -4.50 -2.06
CA ARG A 26 -8.61 -5.76 -2.77
C ARG A 26 -7.40 -6.50 -2.22
N PHE A 27 -7.58 -7.77 -1.90
CA PHE A 27 -6.51 -8.64 -1.49
C PHE A 27 -6.52 -9.88 -2.39
N LEU A 28 -5.35 -10.29 -2.86
CA LEU A 28 -5.15 -11.54 -3.57
C LEU A 28 -4.18 -12.40 -2.75
N VAL A 29 -4.63 -13.59 -2.38
CA VAL A 29 -3.73 -14.67 -1.95
C VAL A 29 -3.47 -15.52 -3.18
N ALA A 30 -2.32 -15.33 -3.81
CA ALA A 30 -1.99 -15.98 -5.06
C ALA A 30 -1.60 -17.45 -4.86
N SER A 31 -1.70 -18.22 -5.94
CA SER A 31 -1.38 -19.65 -5.95
C SER A 31 0.08 -19.99 -5.64
N ASP A 32 1.00 -19.02 -5.79
CA ASP A 32 2.42 -19.14 -5.42
C ASP A 32 2.70 -18.77 -3.94
N GLY A 33 1.65 -18.41 -3.18
CA GLY A 33 1.75 -18.01 -1.78
C GLY A 33 2.02 -16.52 -1.54
N SER A 34 2.15 -15.72 -2.59
CA SER A 34 2.25 -14.26 -2.47
C SER A 34 0.93 -13.64 -2.04
N VAL A 35 1.02 -12.55 -1.29
CA VAL A 35 -0.12 -11.76 -0.85
C VAL A 35 0.01 -10.37 -1.46
N VAL A 36 -0.96 -9.98 -2.28
CA VAL A 36 -1.03 -8.66 -2.91
C VAL A 36 -2.21 -7.91 -2.33
N ALA A 37 -1.98 -6.66 -1.94
CA ALA A 37 -3.02 -5.77 -1.44
C ALA A 37 -3.08 -4.52 -2.33
N GLU A 38 -4.29 -4.06 -2.65
CA GLU A 38 -4.54 -2.81 -3.36
C GLU A 38 -5.56 -1.99 -2.56
N GLY A 39 -5.31 -0.68 -2.47
CA GLY A 39 -6.16 0.23 -1.72
C GLY A 39 -5.97 1.68 -2.13
N MET A 40 -6.98 2.50 -1.86
CA MET A 40 -6.94 3.93 -2.17
C MET A 40 -6.20 4.69 -1.07
N VAL A 41 -5.06 5.29 -1.45
CA VAL A 41 -4.27 6.19 -0.60
C VAL A 41 -4.41 7.66 -1.00
N GLY A 42 -5.45 7.97 -1.79
CA GLY A 42 -5.75 9.27 -2.39
C GLY A 42 -6.05 10.41 -1.38
N GLY A 43 -6.29 11.63 -1.87
CA GLY A 43 -6.90 12.74 -1.12
C GLY A 43 -8.41 12.56 -0.84
N PRO A 44 -9.08 13.54 -0.21
CA PRO A 44 -10.52 13.46 0.11
C PRO A 44 -11.36 13.21 -1.14
N SER A 45 -12.35 12.33 -1.05
CA SER A 45 -13.18 11.87 -2.18
C SER A 45 -14.03 12.99 -2.81
N SER A 46 -14.17 14.12 -2.13
CA SER A 46 -14.89 15.32 -2.59
C SER A 46 -14.00 16.37 -3.27
N GLY A 47 -12.66 16.18 -3.31
CA GLY A 47 -11.71 17.15 -3.85
C GLY A 47 -11.33 16.88 -5.32
N HIS A 48 -11.02 17.94 -6.07
CA HIS A 48 -10.60 17.89 -7.47
C HIS A 48 -9.26 17.16 -7.73
N PHE A 49 -8.52 16.80 -6.68
CA PHE A 49 -7.17 16.20 -6.75
C PHE A 49 -7.05 14.88 -5.98
N SER A 50 -8.18 14.21 -5.70
CA SER A 50 -8.21 13.00 -4.86
C SER A 50 -7.31 11.87 -5.38
N GLU A 51 -7.13 11.73 -6.69
CA GLU A 51 -6.29 10.69 -7.31
C GLU A 51 -4.84 11.12 -7.57
N SER A 52 -4.56 12.42 -7.49
CA SER A 52 -3.25 13.01 -7.78
C SER A 52 -2.37 13.19 -6.53
N VAL A 53 -2.82 12.69 -5.38
CA VAL A 53 -2.16 12.85 -4.09
C VAL A 53 -2.08 11.52 -3.37
N VAL A 54 -0.88 11.15 -2.93
CA VAL A 54 -0.64 10.09 -1.96
C VAL A 54 -0.65 10.71 -0.57
N MET A 55 -1.67 10.39 0.23
CA MET A 55 -1.83 10.88 1.60
C MET A 55 -1.08 9.97 2.57
N ALA A 56 -0.08 10.51 3.27
CA ALA A 56 0.75 9.76 4.21
C ALA A 56 -0.06 8.96 5.26
N PRO A 57 -1.07 9.55 5.95
CA PRO A 57 -1.82 8.81 6.96
C PRO A 57 -2.64 7.64 6.37
N ARG A 58 -3.05 7.75 5.10
CA ARG A 58 -3.80 6.68 4.42
C ARG A 58 -2.89 5.58 3.91
N LEU A 59 -1.72 5.96 3.41
CA LEU A 59 -0.68 5.01 3.03
C LEU A 59 -0.27 4.17 4.25
N GLU A 60 -0.03 4.80 5.40
CA GLU A 60 0.31 4.12 6.65
C GLU A 60 -0.79 3.14 7.08
N ALA A 61 -2.05 3.60 7.13
CA ALA A 61 -3.18 2.75 7.50
C ALA A 61 -3.39 1.57 6.53
N PHE A 62 -3.19 1.80 5.23
CA PHE A 62 -3.28 0.78 4.20
C PHE A 62 -2.18 -0.28 4.38
N ILE A 63 -0.92 0.14 4.53
CA ILE A 63 0.21 -0.77 4.74
C ILE A 63 -0.02 -1.61 6.01
N GLY A 64 -0.43 -0.98 7.11
CA GLY A 64 -0.75 -1.71 8.34
C GLY A 64 -1.84 -2.76 8.15
N SER A 65 -2.94 -2.39 7.46
CA SER A 65 -4.03 -3.33 7.16
C SER A 65 -3.58 -4.49 6.28
N ALA A 66 -2.74 -4.22 5.28
CA ALA A 66 -2.19 -5.23 4.38
C ALA A 66 -1.27 -6.22 5.10
N GLN A 67 -0.41 -5.71 5.99
CA GLN A 67 0.47 -6.55 6.80
C GLN A 67 -0.32 -7.42 7.78
N GLU A 68 -1.35 -6.88 8.43
CA GLU A 68 -2.22 -7.65 9.31
C GLU A 68 -2.94 -8.77 8.54
N PHE A 69 -3.47 -8.46 7.36
CA PHE A 69 -4.09 -9.46 6.49
C PHE A 69 -3.12 -10.58 6.12
N ALA A 70 -1.92 -10.22 5.65
CA ALA A 70 -0.90 -11.19 5.26
C ALA A 70 -0.47 -12.08 6.43
N SER A 71 -0.25 -11.49 7.61
CA SER A 71 0.06 -12.21 8.86
C SER A 71 -1.01 -13.27 9.20
N ARG A 72 -2.29 -12.89 9.10
CA ARG A 72 -3.43 -13.78 9.34
C ARG A 72 -3.51 -14.90 8.30
N VAL A 73 -3.32 -14.60 7.02
CA VAL A 73 -3.31 -15.60 5.94
C VAL A 73 -2.24 -16.64 6.19
N TRP A 74 -0.98 -16.24 6.40
CA TRP A 74 0.09 -17.19 6.64
C TRP A 74 -0.12 -17.99 7.93
N GLY A 75 -0.67 -17.37 8.98
CA GLY A 75 -1.06 -18.08 10.21
C GLY A 75 -2.03 -19.24 9.97
N LEU A 76 -2.85 -19.15 8.92
CA LEU A 76 -3.80 -20.20 8.54
C LEU A 76 -3.18 -21.24 7.60
N VAL A 77 -2.40 -20.81 6.60
CA VAL A 77 -1.91 -21.69 5.52
C VAL A 77 -0.58 -22.38 5.83
N ASP A 78 0.29 -21.76 6.63
CA ASP A 78 1.62 -22.30 6.97
C ASP A 78 1.73 -22.57 8.47
N ARG A 79 1.13 -23.69 8.89
CA ARG A 79 1.14 -24.18 10.28
C ARG A 79 2.46 -24.80 10.69
N SER A 80 3.25 -25.27 9.73
CA SER A 80 4.56 -25.90 9.95
C SER A 80 5.67 -24.87 10.13
N HIS A 81 5.40 -23.59 9.86
CA HIS A 81 6.38 -22.50 9.88
C HIS A 81 7.50 -22.71 8.84
N ASP A 82 7.10 -23.19 7.66
CA ASP A 82 8.01 -23.41 6.53
C ASP A 82 8.38 -22.07 5.88
N ILE A 83 7.49 -21.08 5.91
CA ILE A 83 7.73 -19.70 5.47
C ILE A 83 8.40 -18.93 6.61
N ARG A 84 9.69 -18.63 6.43
CA ARG A 84 10.50 -17.91 7.43
C ARG A 84 10.74 -16.46 7.09
N THR A 85 10.97 -16.17 5.82
CA THR A 85 11.32 -14.83 5.33
C THR A 85 10.37 -14.41 4.23
N LEU A 86 10.15 -13.10 4.13
CA LEU A 86 9.22 -12.48 3.20
C LEU A 86 9.92 -11.33 2.50
N GLN A 87 9.60 -11.13 1.23
CA GLN A 87 9.97 -9.92 0.49
C GLN A 87 8.78 -8.97 0.47
N VAL A 88 8.99 -7.73 0.91
CA VAL A 88 7.94 -6.73 1.07
C VAL A 88 8.29 -5.48 0.28
N VAL A 89 7.34 -5.03 -0.52
CA VAL A 89 7.40 -3.76 -1.26
C VAL A 89 6.03 -3.10 -1.29
N VAL A 90 6.05 -1.79 -1.50
CA VAL A 90 4.88 -0.96 -1.76
C VAL A 90 5.10 -0.28 -3.11
N ALA A 91 4.08 -0.30 -3.96
CA ALA A 91 4.16 0.30 -5.27
C ALA A 91 3.06 1.37 -5.45
N ILE A 92 3.42 2.48 -6.07
CA ILE A 92 2.49 3.52 -6.51
C ILE A 92 2.56 3.61 -8.04
N PRO A 93 1.52 3.15 -8.75
CA PRO A 93 1.43 3.34 -10.20
C PRO A 93 1.11 4.81 -10.52
N ASP A 94 1.35 5.20 -11.77
CA ASP A 94 1.16 6.55 -12.29
C ASP A 94 1.78 7.66 -11.41
N ALA A 95 2.91 7.35 -10.77
CA ALA A 95 3.55 8.22 -9.78
C ALA A 95 4.01 9.56 -10.37
N GLN A 96 4.34 9.59 -11.67
CA GLN A 96 4.65 10.81 -12.42
C GLN A 96 3.57 11.89 -12.37
N TYR A 97 2.30 11.53 -12.10
CA TYR A 97 1.17 12.47 -11.98
C TYR A 97 0.74 12.70 -10.52
N LYS A 98 1.52 12.22 -9.56
CA LYS A 98 1.16 12.22 -8.15
C LYS A 98 2.11 13.08 -7.33
N SER A 99 1.59 13.56 -6.22
CA SER A 99 2.38 14.19 -5.17
C SER A 99 2.18 13.49 -3.83
N TYR A 100 3.09 13.69 -2.88
CA TYR A 100 3.01 13.14 -1.54
C TYR A 100 2.66 14.23 -0.54
N SER A 101 1.72 13.98 0.36
CA SER A 101 1.33 14.96 1.37
C SER A 101 1.13 14.34 2.75
N GLU A 102 1.63 15.02 3.77
CA GLU A 102 1.41 14.69 5.18
C GLU A 102 0.15 15.36 5.74
N ILE A 103 -0.32 16.42 5.08
CA ILE A 103 -1.51 17.18 5.45
C ILE A 103 -2.58 17.07 4.37
N GLU A 104 -3.84 17.31 4.75
CA GLU A 104 -4.95 17.35 3.80
C GLU A 104 -4.76 18.54 2.85
N ILE A 105 -4.68 18.27 1.54
CA ILE A 105 -4.40 19.31 0.56
C ILE A 105 -5.64 20.17 0.32
N GLY A 106 -5.43 21.49 0.29
CA GLY A 106 -6.42 22.47 -0.17
C GLY A 106 -6.54 22.52 -1.70
N SER A 107 -6.57 23.73 -2.26
CA SER A 107 -6.86 23.97 -3.69
C SER A 107 -5.64 24.06 -4.62
N SER A 108 -4.41 23.92 -4.11
CA SER A 108 -3.17 24.00 -4.90
C SER A 108 -2.31 22.76 -4.70
N MET A 109 -1.72 22.27 -5.78
CA MET A 109 -0.82 21.12 -5.77
C MET A 109 0.39 21.40 -6.66
N SER A 110 1.59 21.16 -6.14
CA SER A 110 2.81 21.17 -6.95
C SER A 110 2.86 19.93 -7.85
N MET A 111 3.18 20.12 -9.13
CA MET A 111 3.35 19.00 -10.07
C MET A 111 4.77 18.45 -9.96
N ALA A 112 4.90 17.13 -9.84
CA ALA A 112 6.19 16.44 -9.93
C ALA A 112 6.70 16.52 -11.38
N MET A 113 8.02 16.77 -11.56
CA MET A 113 8.62 16.87 -12.89
C MET A 113 9.47 15.65 -13.27
N SER A 114 9.76 14.73 -12.34
CA SER A 114 10.78 13.68 -12.56
C SER A 114 10.50 12.30 -11.96
N LEU A 115 9.31 12.04 -11.40
CA LEU A 115 8.98 10.69 -10.91
C LEU A 115 8.80 9.72 -12.09
N PRO A 116 9.22 8.44 -11.95
CA PRO A 116 8.89 7.41 -12.92
C PRO A 116 7.39 7.12 -12.93
N ASN A 117 6.90 6.40 -13.95
CA ASN A 117 5.51 5.98 -13.98
C ASN A 117 5.14 5.06 -12.80
N LEU A 118 6.08 4.23 -12.35
CA LEU A 118 5.88 3.31 -11.24
C LEU A 118 7.00 3.55 -10.21
N VAL A 119 6.61 3.92 -9.00
CA VAL A 119 7.52 3.94 -7.85
C VAL A 119 7.31 2.64 -7.09
N VAL A 120 8.39 1.91 -6.81
CA VAL A 120 8.40 0.71 -5.97
C VAL A 120 9.39 0.95 -4.85
N VAL A 121 8.97 0.73 -3.61
CA VAL A 121 9.85 0.90 -2.44
C VAL A 121 9.70 -0.24 -1.43
N PRO A 122 10.80 -0.65 -0.79
CA PRO A 122 12.17 -0.36 -1.20
C PRO A 122 12.55 -1.14 -2.47
N ASP A 123 13.57 -0.65 -3.19
CA ASP A 123 14.24 -1.38 -4.28
C ASP A 123 15.73 -1.50 -3.93
N PRO A 124 16.24 -2.71 -3.61
CA PRO A 124 15.58 -4.02 -3.70
C PRO A 124 14.48 -4.23 -2.63
N PRO A 125 13.55 -5.19 -2.85
CA PRO A 125 12.54 -5.58 -1.87
C PRO A 125 13.10 -5.84 -0.48
N LEU A 126 12.38 -5.35 0.52
CA LEU A 126 12.78 -5.56 1.91
C LEU A 126 12.61 -7.03 2.26
N THR A 127 13.68 -7.67 2.71
CA THR A 127 13.59 -9.00 3.29
C THR A 127 13.37 -8.88 4.80
N VAL A 128 12.26 -9.44 5.30
CA VAL A 128 11.93 -9.48 6.73
C VAL A 128 11.66 -10.91 7.18
N ASP A 129 11.85 -11.16 8.47
CA ASP A 129 11.34 -12.37 9.07
C ASP A 129 9.80 -12.31 9.15
N ARG A 130 9.16 -13.48 9.01
CA ARG A 130 7.69 -13.57 8.98
C ARG A 130 7.04 -13.02 10.26
N ASP A 131 7.69 -13.13 11.41
CA ASP A 131 7.20 -12.62 12.69
C ASP A 131 7.32 -11.09 12.82
N GLN A 132 8.10 -10.45 11.96
CA GLN A 132 8.26 -8.99 11.92
C GLN A 132 7.18 -8.31 11.06
N ILE A 133 6.46 -9.06 10.22
CA ILE A 133 5.35 -8.50 9.43
C ILE A 133 4.23 -8.02 10.36
N GLY A 134 3.73 -6.80 10.14
CA GLY A 134 2.68 -6.20 10.98
C GLY A 134 3.21 -5.42 12.18
N THR A 135 4.54 -5.33 12.34
CA THR A 135 5.14 -4.39 13.30
C THR A 135 5.07 -2.95 12.76
N SER A 136 4.94 -2.00 13.69
CA SER A 136 4.95 -0.57 13.35
C SER A 136 6.29 -0.13 12.73
N GLU A 137 7.38 -0.83 13.03
CA GLU A 137 8.71 -0.55 12.48
C GLU A 137 8.75 -0.75 10.96
N ILE A 138 8.27 -1.91 10.47
CA ILE A 138 8.23 -2.18 9.03
C ILE A 138 7.29 -1.20 8.33
N THR A 139 6.12 -0.91 8.92
CA THR A 139 5.19 0.08 8.37
C THR A 139 5.86 1.46 8.26
N ALA A 140 6.47 1.95 9.34
CA ALA A 140 7.12 3.26 9.37
C ALA A 140 8.26 3.35 8.35
N MET A 141 9.04 2.29 8.19
CA MET A 141 10.12 2.25 7.21
C MET A 141 9.60 2.28 5.77
N LEU A 142 8.56 1.50 5.44
CA LEU A 142 7.95 1.53 4.09
C LEU A 142 7.36 2.91 3.75
N VAL A 143 6.71 3.56 4.73
CA VAL A 143 6.19 4.93 4.58
C VAL A 143 7.34 5.93 4.41
N ALA A 144 8.41 5.80 5.18
CA ALA A 144 9.58 6.68 5.10
C ALA A 144 10.31 6.56 3.75
N GLU A 145 10.49 5.34 3.24
CA GLU A 145 11.08 5.10 1.93
C GLU A 145 10.20 5.70 0.82
N MET A 146 8.87 5.52 0.88
CA MET A 146 7.96 6.15 -0.07
C MET A 146 8.05 7.67 -0.03
N LYS A 147 8.03 8.26 1.17
CA LYS A 147 8.20 9.70 1.36
C LYS A 147 9.52 10.19 0.76
N ARG A 148 10.61 9.43 0.94
CA ARG A 148 11.93 9.79 0.40
C ARG A 148 11.90 9.88 -1.12
N GLU A 149 11.36 8.89 -1.82
CA GLU A 149 11.26 8.91 -3.29
C GLU A 149 10.51 10.14 -3.83
N PHE A 150 9.39 10.49 -3.19
CA PHE A 150 8.64 11.69 -3.55
C PHE A 150 9.37 12.98 -3.17
N THR A 151 10.13 13.00 -2.07
CA THR A 151 10.93 14.15 -1.63
C THR A 151 12.08 14.42 -2.60
N ASP A 152 12.85 13.39 -2.94
CA ASP A 152 14.01 13.48 -3.82
C ASP A 152 13.61 13.93 -5.24
N SER A 153 12.37 13.66 -5.63
CA SER A 153 11.77 14.08 -6.90
C SER A 153 11.06 15.43 -6.85
N GLY A 154 11.12 16.15 -5.73
CA GLY A 154 10.47 17.46 -5.55
C GLY A 154 8.93 17.40 -5.55
N ALA A 155 8.35 16.24 -5.25
CA ALA A 155 6.91 15.95 -5.29
C ALA A 155 6.24 15.98 -3.91
N LEU A 156 6.94 16.48 -2.88
CA LEU A 156 6.41 16.67 -1.53
C LEU A 156 5.61 17.96 -1.43
N GLN A 157 4.38 17.87 -0.92
CA GLN A 157 3.52 19.01 -0.60
C GLN A 157 3.73 19.42 0.85
N SER A 158 3.98 20.71 1.07
CA SER A 158 4.15 21.35 2.37
C SER A 158 2.93 22.15 2.79
#